data_AF-A0A2K3LMR5-F1
#
_entry.id   AF-A0A2K3LMR5-F1
#
_cell.length_a   1.000
_cell.length_b   1.000
_cell.length_c   1.000
_cell.angle_alpha   90.00
_cell.angle_beta   90.00
_cell.angle_gamma   90.00
#
_symmetry.space_group_name_H-M   'P 1'
#
loop_
_entity.id
_entity.type
_entity.pdbx_description
1 polymer ?
#
loop_
_entity_poly.entity_id
_entity_poly.type
_entity_poly.pdbx_seq_one_letter_code
_entity_poly.pdbx_strand_id
1 'polypeptide(L)'
;MRKDLWFRKNYSPVKLREDEQVNLDDVQAVFDDIEDQYVSERSEITGGGPLVMNAFEMITLSQGLNLSPLFDRHQVGGHRRTSDFKLGLSLSNDYVKRQTRFVSRKPAKVIISSIEAVAESTGLKVHSRNYKVSFCNAYLHSKCGIMLRTEMLKLIVTAIDG
;
A
#
# COMPACT_ATOMS: atom_id res chain seq x y z
N MET A 1 20.83 -14.35 17.49
CA MET A 1 21.58 -14.17 16.23
C MET A 1 23.10 -14.01 16.42
N ARG A 2 23.61 -13.05 17.22
CA ARG A 2 25.07 -12.86 17.39
C ARG A 2 25.87 -14.00 18.06
N LYS A 3 25.18 -15.03 18.56
CA LYS A 3 25.81 -16.18 19.24
C LYS A 3 26.01 -17.38 18.31
N ASP A 4 25.53 -17.31 17.07
CA ASP A 4 25.65 -18.41 16.14
C ASP A 4 27.10 -18.56 15.67
N LEU A 5 27.57 -19.80 15.53
CA LEU A 5 28.95 -20.12 15.13
C LEU A 5 29.25 -19.60 13.72
N TRP A 6 28.23 -19.59 12.84
CA TRP A 6 28.27 -18.97 11.52
C TRP A 6 28.68 -17.49 11.56
N PHE A 7 28.16 -16.72 12.53
CA PHE A 7 28.42 -15.28 12.63
C PHE A 7 29.80 -14.94 13.18
N ARG A 8 30.53 -15.91 13.75
CA ARG A 8 31.85 -15.68 14.36
C ARG A 8 33.00 -16.05 13.44
N LYS A 9 32.74 -16.78 12.35
CA LYS A 9 33.77 -17.17 11.39
C LYS A 9 34.07 -15.97 10.49
N ASN A 10 35.25 -15.39 10.65
CA ASN A 10 35.76 -14.25 9.87
C ASN A 10 35.01 -12.91 10.06
N TYR A 11 34.15 -12.80 11.08
CA TYR A 11 33.51 -11.52 11.40
C TYR A 11 34.48 -10.63 12.18
N SER A 12 34.93 -9.55 11.54
CA SER A 12 35.64 -8.46 12.20
C SER A 12 34.61 -7.39 12.60
N PRO A 13 34.32 -7.19 13.89
CA PRO A 13 33.45 -6.10 14.32
C PRO A 13 34.10 -4.77 13.92
N VAL A 14 33.34 -3.91 13.25
CA VAL A 14 33.77 -2.54 12.95
C VAL A 14 33.93 -1.82 14.29
N LYS A 15 35.18 -1.57 14.69
CA LYS A 15 35.49 -0.66 15.79
C LYS A 15 35.30 0.74 15.24
N LEU A 16 34.37 1.52 15.81
CA LEU A 16 34.32 2.95 15.54
C LEU A 16 35.68 3.53 15.91
N ARG A 17 36.45 3.96 14.90
CA ARG A 17 37.56 4.89 15.10
C ARG A 17 36.95 6.28 15.25
N GLU A 18 37.52 7.05 16.16
CA GLU A 18 37.19 8.47 16.32
C GLU A 18 37.50 9.18 14.99
N ASP A 19 36.47 9.69 14.34
CA ASP A 19 36.42 10.64 13.23
C ASP A 19 37.71 10.78 12.38
N GLU A 20 38.12 9.70 11.70
CA GLU A 20 38.96 9.82 10.52
C GLU A 20 38.12 10.54 9.46
N GLN A 21 38.57 11.72 9.00
CA GLN A 21 37.99 12.41 7.85
C GLN A 21 37.99 11.46 6.65
N VAL A 22 36.85 10.81 6.44
CA VAL A 22 36.64 9.86 5.34
C VAL A 22 36.59 10.68 4.05
N ASN A 23 37.57 10.44 3.17
CA ASN A 23 37.57 11.02 1.83
C ASN A 23 36.43 10.38 1.04
N LEU A 24 35.33 11.11 0.88
CA LEU A 24 34.16 10.65 0.14
C LEU A 24 34.25 11.00 -1.36
N ASP A 25 35.38 11.54 -1.83
CA ASP A 25 35.58 11.90 -3.25
C ASP A 25 35.31 10.74 -4.20
N ASP A 26 35.74 9.52 -3.87
CA ASP A 26 35.50 8.35 -4.75
C ASP A 26 34.00 7.99 -4.83
N VAL A 27 33.28 8.17 -3.71
CA VAL A 27 31.83 7.95 -3.65
C VAL A 27 31.14 9.05 -4.44
N GLN A 28 31.55 10.29 -4.22
CA GLN A 28 31.02 11.46 -4.90
C GLN A 28 31.27 11.39 -6.42
N ALA A 29 32.46 11.01 -6.87
CA ALA A 29 32.77 10.81 -8.29
C ALA A 29 31.91 9.72 -8.96
N VAL A 30 31.52 8.68 -8.22
CA VAL A 30 30.63 7.62 -8.74
C VAL A 30 29.19 8.10 -8.87
N PHE A 31 28.71 8.97 -7.96
CA PHE A 31 27.31 9.41 -7.92
C PHE A 31 27.06 10.74 -8.64
N ASP A 32 28.07 11.60 -8.80
CA ASP A 32 27.98 12.89 -9.50
C ASP A 32 27.67 12.70 -11.00
N ASP A 33 28.19 11.64 -11.63
CA ASP A 33 27.89 11.29 -13.03
C ASP A 33 26.45 10.78 -13.26
N ILE A 34 25.70 10.51 -12.19
CA ILE A 34 24.36 9.90 -12.24
C ILE A 34 23.25 10.96 -12.09
N GLU A 35 23.59 12.19 -11.70
CA GLU A 35 22.60 13.26 -11.44
C GLU A 35 21.76 13.60 -12.70
N ASP A 36 22.37 13.52 -13.89
CA ASP A 36 21.73 13.75 -15.19
C ASP A 36 20.92 12.55 -15.71
N GLN A 37 21.04 11.37 -15.10
CA GLN A 37 20.36 10.13 -15.49
C GLN A 37 19.21 9.74 -14.55
N TYR A 38 18.90 10.56 -13.55
CA TYR A 38 17.63 10.40 -12.86
C TYR A 38 16.52 10.69 -13.87
N VAL A 39 15.88 9.62 -14.34
CA VAL A 39 14.63 9.67 -15.11
C VAL A 39 13.62 10.38 -14.22
N SER A 40 13.59 11.71 -14.32
CA SER A 40 12.45 12.49 -13.89
C SER A 40 11.39 12.16 -14.92
N GLU A 41 10.67 11.06 -14.65
CA GLU A 41 9.46 10.71 -15.38
C GLU A 41 8.53 11.91 -15.22
N ARG A 42 8.61 12.81 -16.19
CA ARG A 42 7.77 13.98 -16.31
C ARG A 42 6.39 13.39 -16.57
N SER A 43 5.67 13.04 -15.50
CA SER A 43 4.27 12.67 -15.61
C SER A 43 3.62 13.93 -16.15
N GLU A 44 3.44 14.00 -17.46
CA GLU A 44 2.65 15.04 -18.07
C GLU A 44 1.25 14.86 -17.50
N ILE A 45 0.96 15.64 -16.47
CA ILE A 45 -0.36 15.81 -15.87
C ILE A 45 -1.18 16.64 -16.87
N THR A 46 -1.27 16.17 -18.11
CA THR A 46 -1.86 16.91 -19.23
C THR A 46 -2.45 15.94 -20.24
N GLY A 47 -3.30 15.04 -19.79
CA GLY A 47 -4.11 14.21 -20.66
C GLY A 47 -5.28 13.68 -19.86
N GLY A 48 -6.50 13.80 -20.36
CA GLY A 48 -7.74 13.36 -19.68
C GLY A 48 -7.86 11.84 -19.44
N GLY A 49 -6.76 11.11 -19.25
CA GLY A 49 -6.66 9.68 -18.97
C GLY A 49 -6.24 9.36 -17.52
N PRO A 50 -6.20 8.07 -17.15
CA PRO A 50 -5.69 7.61 -15.86
C PRO A 50 -4.22 7.96 -15.65
N LEU A 51 -3.79 7.95 -14.38
CA LEU A 51 -2.37 8.01 -14.05
C LEU A 51 -1.65 6.82 -14.68
N VAL A 52 -0.58 7.08 -15.43
CA VAL A 52 0.32 6.06 -15.95
C VAL A 52 1.18 5.56 -14.79
N MET A 53 1.36 4.25 -14.72
CA MET A 53 2.09 3.56 -13.65
C MET A 53 3.19 2.71 -14.26
N ASN A 54 4.43 2.98 -13.85
CA ASN A 54 5.57 2.24 -14.35
C ASN A 54 5.73 0.87 -13.65
N ALA A 55 6.65 0.05 -14.15
CA ALA A 55 6.91 -1.29 -13.63
C ALA A 55 7.37 -1.28 -12.15
N PHE A 56 8.19 -0.30 -11.75
CA PHE A 56 8.66 -0.17 -10.37
C PHE A 56 7.51 0.16 -9.42
N GLU A 57 6.65 1.12 -9.79
CA GLU A 57 5.45 1.48 -9.03
C GLU A 57 4.50 0.28 -8.87
N MET A 58 4.29 -0.53 -9.91
CA MET A 58 3.51 -1.76 -9.81
C MET A 58 4.10 -2.76 -8.81
N ILE A 59 5.43 -2.91 -8.78
CA ILE A 59 6.14 -3.79 -7.86
C ILE A 59 5.91 -3.33 -6.41
N THR A 60 5.98 -2.02 -6.13
CA THR A 60 5.78 -1.48 -4.77
C THR A 60 4.42 -1.85 -4.15
N LEU A 61 3.41 -2.10 -4.98
CA LEU A 61 2.06 -2.48 -4.55
C LEU A 61 1.93 -3.97 -4.18
N SER A 62 2.99 -4.78 -4.31
CA SER A 62 3.01 -6.19 -3.91
C SER A 62 2.83 -6.37 -2.40
N GLN A 63 2.04 -7.37 -2.00
CA GLN A 63 1.85 -7.67 -0.57
C GLN A 63 3.16 -8.06 0.13
N GLY A 64 4.11 -8.67 -0.60
CA GLY A 64 5.41 -9.08 -0.05
C GLY A 64 6.35 -7.92 0.29
N LEU A 65 6.09 -6.73 -0.27
CA LEU A 65 6.84 -5.50 0.04
C LEU A 65 6.12 -4.60 1.06
N ASN A 66 4.90 -4.97 1.48
CA ASN A 66 4.13 -4.23 2.46
C ASN A 66 4.42 -4.74 3.88
N LEU A 67 5.18 -3.96 4.65
CA LEU A 67 5.54 -4.29 6.03
C LEU A 67 4.50 -3.86 7.08
N SER A 68 3.44 -3.13 6.70
CA SER A 68 2.39 -2.70 7.64
C SER A 68 1.81 -3.84 8.49
N PRO A 69 1.57 -5.06 7.96
CA PRO A 69 1.05 -6.18 8.75
C PRO A 69 1.96 -6.59 9.92
N LEU A 70 3.27 -6.35 9.84
CA LEU A 70 4.20 -6.67 10.93
C LEU A 70 4.01 -5.77 12.16
N PHE A 71 3.41 -4.60 11.98
CA PHE A 71 3.18 -3.60 13.03
C PHE A 71 1.73 -3.55 13.52
N ASP A 72 0.84 -4.37 12.95
CA ASP A 72 -0.54 -4.49 13.42
C ASP A 72 -0.55 -5.16 14.80
N ARG A 73 -0.82 -4.36 15.84
CA ARG A 73 -0.78 -4.75 17.27
C ARG A 73 -1.73 -5.90 17.68
N HIS A 74 -2.48 -6.48 16.75
CA HIS A 74 -3.38 -7.61 16.98
C HIS A 74 -2.72 -8.98 16.74
N GLN A 75 -1.46 -9.04 16.31
CA GLN A 75 -0.76 -10.30 16.00
C GLN A 75 0.21 -10.81 17.09
N VAL A 76 0.22 -10.22 18.29
CA VAL A 76 1.04 -10.75 19.38
C VAL A 76 0.16 -11.54 20.33
N GLY A 77 0.21 -12.87 20.18
CA GLY A 77 -0.32 -13.81 21.14
C GLY A 77 0.19 -13.50 22.54
N GLY A 78 -0.74 -13.21 23.44
CA GLY A 78 -0.51 -13.11 24.87
C GLY A 78 -1.75 -13.61 25.57
N HIS A 79 -1.71 -14.87 26.00
CA HIS A 79 -2.65 -15.43 26.97
C HIS A 79 -2.75 -14.48 28.17
N ARG A 80 -3.82 -13.71 28.28
CA ARG A 80 -4.20 -13.05 29.53
C ARG A 80 -5.67 -13.29 29.77
N ARG A 81 -5.92 -14.20 30.71
CA ARG A 81 -7.19 -14.32 31.43
C ARG A 81 -7.47 -12.98 32.09
N THR A 82 -8.44 -12.22 31.60
CA THR A 82 -9.28 -11.38 32.46
C THR A 82 -10.68 -11.41 31.91
N SER A 83 -11.57 -11.88 32.77
CA SER A 83 -12.98 -12.19 32.59
C SER A 83 -13.84 -10.93 32.44
N ASP A 84 -13.57 -10.10 31.44
CA ASP A 84 -14.45 -8.99 31.09
C ASP A 84 -14.94 -9.15 29.65
N PHE A 85 -16.26 -9.16 29.55
CA PHE A 85 -17.08 -9.37 28.36
C PHE A 85 -16.70 -8.38 27.24
N LYS A 86 -15.69 -8.71 26.44
CA LYS A 86 -15.42 -8.02 25.18
C LYS A 86 -15.91 -8.90 24.04
N LEU A 87 -17.05 -8.52 23.48
CA LEU A 87 -17.56 -8.96 22.18
C LEU A 87 -16.61 -8.49 21.07
N GLY A 88 -15.34 -8.88 21.16
CA GLY A 88 -14.31 -8.67 20.16
C GLY A 88 -14.20 -9.96 19.40
N LEU A 89 -14.90 -10.01 18.27
CA LEU A 89 -14.78 -10.98 17.20
C LEU A 89 -13.41 -11.66 17.22
N SER A 90 -13.36 -12.88 17.75
CA SER A 90 -12.24 -13.79 17.57
C SER A 90 -12.25 -14.21 16.10
N LEU A 91 -11.62 -13.38 15.27
CA LEU A 91 -11.26 -13.69 13.88
C LEU A 91 -9.73 -13.77 13.82
N SER A 92 -9.15 -14.69 14.59
CA SER A 92 -7.74 -15.03 14.37
C SER A 92 -7.64 -16.11 13.29
N ASN A 93 -7.09 -15.70 12.15
CA ASN A 93 -6.09 -16.41 11.36
C ASN A 93 -6.46 -17.02 9.99
N ASP A 94 -7.71 -16.99 9.54
CA ASP A 94 -8.08 -17.54 8.21
C ASP A 94 -8.50 -16.49 7.16
N TYR A 95 -8.20 -15.21 7.37
CA TYR A 95 -8.45 -14.21 6.34
C TYR A 95 -7.32 -14.23 5.31
N VAL A 96 -7.37 -15.17 4.36
CA VAL A 96 -6.56 -15.10 3.14
C VAL A 96 -6.90 -13.77 2.46
N LYS A 97 -5.96 -12.82 2.53
CA LYS A 97 -6.12 -11.48 1.95
C LYS A 97 -6.26 -11.61 0.44
N ARG A 98 -7.51 -11.61 -0.04
CA ARG A 98 -7.84 -11.77 -1.46
C ARG A 98 -7.10 -10.70 -2.27
N GLN A 99 -6.52 -11.08 -3.40
CA GLN A 99 -5.95 -10.14 -4.34
C GLN A 99 -7.07 -9.29 -4.96
N THR A 100 -7.10 -7.99 -4.66
CA THR A 100 -8.08 -7.03 -5.18
C THR A 100 -7.48 -6.13 -6.26
N ARG A 101 -6.79 -6.73 -7.24
CA ARG A 101 -6.18 -6.01 -8.38
C ARG A 101 -6.55 -6.75 -9.66
N PHE A 102 -7.04 -6.00 -10.64
CA PHE A 102 -7.51 -6.52 -11.91
C PHE A 102 -6.92 -5.69 -13.05
N VAL A 103 -6.73 -6.31 -14.20
CA VAL A 103 -6.27 -5.65 -15.43
C VAL A 103 -7.39 -5.68 -16.46
N SER A 104 -7.46 -4.66 -17.31
CA SER A 104 -8.45 -4.56 -18.38
C SER A 104 -7.85 -3.86 -19.59
N ARG A 105 -8.27 -4.29 -20.78
CA ARG A 105 -7.92 -3.63 -22.06
C ARG A 105 -9.00 -2.64 -22.51
N LYS A 106 -10.07 -2.45 -21.74
CA LYS A 106 -11.15 -1.51 -22.07
C LYS A 106 -10.70 -0.07 -21.83
N PRO A 107 -11.22 0.91 -22.58
CA PRO A 107 -10.94 2.32 -22.31
C PRO A 107 -11.31 2.69 -20.87
N ALA A 108 -10.49 3.50 -20.21
CA ALA A 108 -10.68 3.83 -18.80
C ALA A 108 -12.04 4.45 -18.48
N LYS A 109 -12.56 5.30 -19.38
CA LYS A 109 -13.91 5.88 -19.26
C LYS A 109 -15.00 4.80 -19.19
N VAL A 110 -14.89 3.78 -20.04
CA VAL A 110 -15.83 2.65 -20.07
C VAL A 110 -15.75 1.84 -18.78
N ILE A 111 -14.55 1.63 -18.24
CA ILE A 111 -14.35 0.92 -16.97
C ILE A 111 -15.05 1.68 -15.83
N ILE A 112 -14.81 2.99 -15.71
CA ILE A 112 -15.43 3.83 -14.68
C ILE A 112 -16.95 3.79 -14.78
N SER A 113 -17.52 4.07 -15.96
CA SER A 113 -18.98 4.07 -16.14
C SER A 113 -19.61 2.69 -15.89
N SER A 114 -18.93 1.60 -16.25
CA SER A 114 -19.44 0.25 -15.97
C SER A 114 -19.48 -0.03 -14.47
N ILE A 115 -18.45 0.39 -13.74
CA ILE A 115 -18.37 0.22 -12.29
C ILE A 115 -19.42 1.09 -11.58
N GLU A 116 -19.62 2.32 -12.02
CA GLU A 116 -20.65 3.23 -11.51
C GLU A 116 -22.05 2.62 -11.65
N ALA A 117 -22.39 2.14 -12.84
CA ALA A 117 -23.69 1.50 -13.09
C ALA A 117 -23.94 0.28 -12.18
N VAL A 118 -22.92 -0.57 -11.97
CA VAL A 118 -23.03 -1.72 -11.06
C VAL A 118 -23.19 -1.24 -9.61
N ALA A 119 -22.40 -0.27 -9.17
CA ALA A 119 -22.48 0.23 -7.80
C ALA A 119 -23.85 0.85 -7.48
N GLU A 120 -24.41 1.62 -8.41
CA GLU A 120 -25.77 2.16 -8.30
C GLU A 120 -26.82 1.05 -8.21
N SER A 121 -26.70 0.00 -9.03
CA SER A 121 -27.61 -1.16 -8.98
C SER A 121 -27.53 -1.92 -7.63
N THR A 122 -26.39 -1.85 -6.95
CA THR A 122 -26.19 -2.44 -5.62
C THR A 122 -26.59 -1.51 -4.46
N GLY A 123 -27.11 -0.31 -4.75
CA GLY A 123 -27.52 0.67 -3.75
C GLY A 123 -26.36 1.40 -3.06
N LEU A 124 -25.16 1.36 -3.64
CA LEU A 124 -23.99 2.05 -3.10
C LEU A 124 -23.98 3.50 -3.59
N LYS A 125 -23.66 4.44 -2.69
CA LYS A 125 -23.42 5.82 -3.09
C LYS A 125 -22.03 5.92 -3.72
N VAL A 126 -21.97 6.45 -4.94
CA VAL A 126 -20.73 6.58 -5.71
C VAL A 126 -20.24 8.03 -5.74
N HIS A 127 -18.94 8.21 -5.59
CA HIS A 127 -18.27 9.47 -5.86
C HIS A 127 -17.01 9.22 -6.68
N SER A 128 -16.93 9.82 -7.86
CA SER A 128 -15.87 9.57 -8.86
C SER A 128 -15.17 10.87 -9.25
N ARG A 129 -13.84 10.87 -9.23
CA ARG A 129 -13.01 11.99 -9.69
C ARG A 129 -11.65 11.47 -10.15
N ASN A 130 -11.15 11.95 -11.29
CA ASN A 130 -9.82 11.61 -11.81
C ASN A 130 -9.52 10.10 -11.78
N TYR A 131 -10.43 9.27 -12.30
CA TYR A 131 -10.31 7.81 -12.35
C TYR A 131 -10.18 7.12 -10.97
N LYS A 132 -10.55 7.83 -9.90
CA LYS A 132 -10.69 7.31 -8.55
C LYS A 132 -12.16 7.32 -8.14
N VAL A 133 -12.66 6.14 -7.81
CA VAL A 133 -14.05 5.93 -7.42
C VAL A 133 -14.09 5.55 -5.93
N SER A 134 -14.95 6.22 -5.17
CA SER A 134 -15.21 5.92 -3.77
C SER A 134 -16.66 5.46 -3.62
N PHE A 135 -16.84 4.29 -3.00
CA PHE A 135 -18.14 3.72 -2.69
C PHE A 135 -18.41 3.89 -1.21
N CYS A 136 -19.60 4.36 -0.88
CA CYS A 136 -20.04 4.51 0.49
C CYS A 136 -21.35 3.79 0.67
N ASN A 137 -21.36 2.87 1.63
CA ASN A 137 -22.59 2.32 2.13
C ASN A 137 -22.97 3.08 3.41
N ALA A 138 -24.09 3.78 3.38
CA ALA A 138 -24.57 4.60 4.47
C ALA A 138 -25.82 3.95 5.05
N TYR A 139 -25.71 3.46 6.28
CA TYR A 139 -26.86 2.93 7.01
C TYR A 139 -27.36 3.99 7.97
N LEU A 140 -28.63 4.37 7.85
CA LEU A 140 -29.27 5.24 8.83
C LEU A 140 -29.71 4.37 10.02
N HIS A 141 -29.15 4.62 11.20
CA HIS A 141 -29.63 3.92 12.40
C HIS A 141 -30.96 4.55 12.86
N SER A 142 -32.06 3.84 12.59
CA SER A 142 -33.45 4.33 12.69
C SER A 142 -33.85 4.88 14.06
N LYS A 143 -33.15 4.51 15.14
CA LYS A 143 -33.46 4.97 16.51
C LYS A 143 -32.70 6.21 16.97
N CYS A 144 -31.57 6.56 16.37
CA CYS A 144 -30.74 7.68 16.85
C CYS A 144 -30.46 8.76 15.80
N GLY A 145 -30.92 8.59 14.55
CA GLY A 145 -30.67 9.55 13.47
C GLY A 145 -29.19 9.64 13.05
N ILE A 146 -28.32 8.79 13.62
CA ILE A 146 -26.90 8.75 13.27
C ILE A 146 -26.75 7.92 11.99
N MET A 147 -26.18 8.55 10.95
CA MET A 147 -25.76 7.86 9.74
C MET A 147 -24.45 7.11 10.03
N LEU A 148 -24.54 5.80 10.21
CA LEU A 148 -23.38 4.93 10.31
C LEU A 148 -22.83 4.73 8.89
N ARG A 149 -21.75 5.44 8.57
CA ARG A 149 -21.00 5.20 7.34
C ARG A 149 -20.19 3.92 7.51
N THR A 150 -20.66 2.84 6.89
CA THR A 150 -19.88 1.60 6.78
C THR A 150 -18.87 1.69 5.64
N GLU A 151 -17.84 0.88 5.75
CA GLU A 151 -16.67 0.68 4.88
C GLU A 151 -16.66 1.49 3.57
N MET A 152 -15.70 2.41 3.48
CA MET A 152 -15.38 3.07 2.23
C MET A 152 -14.47 2.18 1.38
N LEU A 153 -15.01 1.66 0.28
CA LEU A 153 -14.19 1.02 -0.74
C LEU A 153 -13.72 2.08 -1.73
N LYS A 154 -12.44 2.01 -2.11
CA LYS A 154 -11.84 2.88 -3.12
C LYS A 154 -11.30 2.03 -4.25
N LEU A 155 -11.64 2.41 -5.47
CA LEU A 155 -11.11 1.84 -6.69
C LEU A 155 -10.33 2.93 -7.44
N ILE A 156 -9.17 2.57 -7.96
CA ILE A 156 -8.32 3.46 -8.75
C ILE A 156 -8.04 2.73 -10.05
N VAL A 157 -8.27 3.40 -11.18
CA VAL A 157 -7.85 2.94 -12.50
C VAL A 157 -6.53 3.63 -12.84
N THR A 158 -5.55 2.86 -13.29
CA THR A 158 -4.23 3.34 -13.76
C THR A 158 -3.94 2.75 -15.12
N ALA A 159 -3.21 3.48 -15.95
CA ALA A 159 -2.61 2.95 -17.18
C ALA A 159 -1.27 2.30 -16.81
N ILE A 160 -0.89 1.23 -17.50
CA ILE A 160 0.41 0.57 -17.31
C ILE A 160 1.31 1.06 -18.43
N ASP A 161 2.48 1.60 -18.07
CA ASP A 161 3.52 1.91 -19.04
C ASP A 161 4.11 0.60 -19.58
N GLY A 162 4.18 0.43 -20.90
CA GLY A 162 4.38 -0.86 -21.56
C GLY A 162 5.31 -0.80 -22.74
#